data_AF-A0A6J7TS14-F1
#
_entry.id   AF-A0A6J7TS14-F1
#
_cell.length_a   1.000
_cell.length_b   1.000
_cell.length_c   1.000
_cell.angle_alpha   90.00
_cell.angle_beta   90.00
_cell.angle_gamma   90.00
#
_symmetry.space_group_name_H-M   'P 1'
#
loop_
_entity.id
_entity.type
_entity.pdbx_description
1 polymer ?
#
loop_
_entity_poly.entity_id
_entity_poly.type
_entity_poly.pdbx_seq_one_letter_code
_entity_poly.pdbx_strand_id
1 'polypeptide(L)'
;MINVGINGFGRIGRNFFRAALTNPNINIVGINDLTDNATLAHLLKYDSILGRLGLEVSHTEDTITVGGKTIKVFADRDPANLPWASVKADIVIESTGHFTKAADAQKHITAGAKKVIISAPATDEDITIVMGVNHENYDPAKHNVISNASCTTNCLAPMAKVLDEKFGIVRGLMTTIHAYTNDQVILDFPHKDLRRARAAATNIIPSSTGAAKAISLVLPQLKGKLDGFAMRVPVPTGSATDLTVELAKEATAAEINAAMKEAANGSLKGFLTYTEDQIVSSDIVTDPSSCIFDAGLTKAIGTTVKVVGWYDNEWGYSNRLVDLVGYVGKSL
;
A
#
# COMPACT_ATOMS: atom_id res chain seq x y z
N MET A 1 11.62 -16.29 -12.26
CA MET A 1 10.23 -15.86 -12.48
C MET A 1 9.42 -16.41 -11.31
N ILE A 2 8.69 -15.55 -10.60
CA ILE A 2 7.96 -15.85 -9.37
C ILE A 2 6.48 -16.02 -9.74
N ASN A 3 5.90 -17.16 -9.40
CA ASN A 3 4.47 -17.39 -9.62
C ASN A 3 3.66 -16.77 -8.49
N VAL A 4 2.70 -15.91 -8.84
CA VAL A 4 1.91 -15.17 -7.86
C VAL A 4 0.43 -15.48 -7.99
N GLY A 5 -0.19 -15.84 -6.88
CA GLY A 5 -1.65 -15.88 -6.72
C GLY A 5 -2.17 -14.57 -6.14
N ILE A 6 -3.39 -14.16 -6.50
CA ILE A 6 -4.06 -12.99 -5.94
C ILE A 6 -5.36 -13.44 -5.27
N ASN A 7 -5.50 -13.20 -3.97
CA ASN A 7 -6.76 -13.39 -3.25
C ASN A 7 -7.48 -12.05 -3.05
N GLY A 8 -8.70 -11.93 -3.56
CA GLY A 8 -9.47 -10.68 -3.61
C GLY A 8 -9.04 -9.80 -4.78
N PHE A 9 -9.86 -9.75 -5.83
CA PHE A 9 -9.57 -9.01 -7.05
C PHE A 9 -10.27 -7.64 -7.07
N GLY A 10 -10.20 -6.96 -5.92
CA GLY A 10 -10.67 -5.59 -5.70
C GLY A 10 -9.73 -4.51 -6.24
N ARG A 11 -9.80 -3.28 -5.69
CA ARG A 11 -8.91 -2.15 -6.09
C ARG A 11 -7.44 -2.56 -6.06
N ILE A 12 -6.95 -3.05 -4.92
CA ILE A 12 -5.53 -3.41 -4.76
C ILE A 12 -5.15 -4.64 -5.58
N GLY A 13 -5.96 -5.71 -5.60
CA GLY A 13 -5.69 -6.90 -6.41
C GLY A 13 -5.55 -6.59 -7.91
N ARG A 14 -6.45 -5.77 -8.47
CA ARG A 14 -6.38 -5.34 -9.88
C ARG A 14 -5.23 -4.37 -10.14
N ASN A 15 -4.94 -3.46 -9.22
CA ASN A 15 -3.83 -2.52 -9.39
C ASN A 15 -2.47 -3.23 -9.27
N PHE A 16 -2.34 -4.20 -8.37
CA PHE A 16 -1.18 -5.09 -8.31
C PHE A 16 -1.02 -5.86 -9.63
N PHE A 17 -2.11 -6.45 -10.16
CA PHE A 17 -2.08 -7.11 -11.45
C PHE A 17 -1.57 -6.17 -12.55
N ARG A 18 -2.14 -4.97 -12.65
CA ARG A 18 -1.75 -3.94 -13.62
C ARG A 18 -0.27 -3.55 -13.49
N ALA A 19 0.21 -3.32 -12.27
CA ALA A 19 1.61 -2.99 -12.00
C ALA A 19 2.56 -4.16 -12.31
N ALA A 20 2.13 -5.40 -12.07
CA ALA A 20 2.93 -6.60 -12.32
C ALA A 20 3.08 -6.93 -13.82
N LEU A 21 2.17 -6.47 -14.70
CA LEU A 21 2.21 -6.78 -16.14
C LEU A 21 3.52 -6.37 -16.82
N THR A 22 4.13 -5.28 -16.36
CA THR A 22 5.39 -4.76 -16.91
C THR A 22 6.63 -5.37 -16.24
N ASN A 23 6.46 -6.20 -15.21
CA ASN A 23 7.56 -6.85 -14.51
C ASN A 23 7.78 -8.28 -15.05
N PRO A 24 8.85 -8.52 -15.84
CA PRO A 24 9.09 -9.84 -16.45
C PRO A 24 9.42 -10.93 -15.42
N ASN A 25 9.70 -10.56 -14.16
CA ASN A 25 10.02 -11.50 -13.11
C ASN A 25 8.77 -12.03 -12.38
N ILE A 26 7.59 -11.46 -12.59
CA ILE A 26 6.34 -11.87 -11.95
C ILE A 26 5.42 -12.53 -12.98
N ASN A 27 4.89 -13.70 -12.61
CA ASN A 27 3.92 -14.43 -13.39
C ASN A 27 2.65 -14.63 -12.56
N ILE A 28 1.54 -14.00 -12.94
CA ILE A 28 0.27 -14.20 -12.25
C ILE A 28 -0.32 -15.54 -12.71
N VAL A 29 -0.47 -16.48 -11.77
CA VAL A 29 -0.89 -17.86 -12.07
C VAL A 29 -2.31 -18.18 -11.62
N GLY A 30 -2.86 -17.40 -10.69
CA GLY A 30 -4.22 -17.61 -10.20
C GLY A 30 -4.83 -16.38 -9.55
N ILE A 31 -6.13 -16.24 -9.68
CA ILE A 31 -6.94 -15.20 -9.03
C ILE A 31 -8.05 -15.91 -8.25
N ASN A 32 -8.33 -15.49 -7.02
CA ASN A 32 -9.52 -15.89 -6.29
C ASN A 32 -10.39 -14.66 -6.00
N ASP A 33 -11.65 -14.72 -6.40
CA ASP A 33 -12.68 -13.75 -6.02
C ASP A 33 -14.06 -14.42 -6.06
N LEU A 34 -15.00 -13.96 -5.24
CA LEU A 34 -16.34 -14.55 -5.17
C LEU A 34 -17.27 -14.09 -6.30
N THR A 35 -16.82 -13.11 -7.09
CA THR A 35 -17.55 -12.54 -8.22
C THR A 35 -17.31 -13.35 -9.50
N ASP A 36 -18.26 -13.33 -10.44
CA ASP A 36 -18.12 -14.05 -11.71
C ASP A 36 -17.00 -13.49 -12.62
N ASN A 37 -16.42 -14.35 -13.45
CA ASN A 37 -15.28 -13.99 -14.31
C ASN A 37 -15.60 -12.91 -15.35
N ALA A 38 -16.86 -12.79 -15.79
CA ALA A 38 -17.24 -11.75 -16.75
C ALA A 38 -17.12 -10.37 -16.11
N THR A 39 -17.60 -10.23 -14.88
CA THR A 39 -17.47 -9.03 -14.06
C THR A 39 -16.00 -8.73 -13.74
N LEU A 40 -15.22 -9.73 -13.32
CA LEU A 40 -13.79 -9.56 -13.02
C LEU A 40 -13.00 -9.09 -14.25
N ALA A 41 -13.23 -9.72 -15.41
CA ALA A 41 -12.62 -9.33 -16.68
C ALA A 41 -13.02 -7.89 -17.08
N HIS A 42 -14.29 -7.53 -16.90
CA HIS A 42 -14.77 -6.18 -17.18
C HIS A 42 -14.08 -5.13 -16.29
N LEU A 43 -14.04 -5.36 -14.98
CA LEU A 43 -13.42 -4.45 -13.99
C LEU A 43 -11.90 -4.37 -14.12
N LEU A 44 -11.25 -5.40 -14.68
CA LEU A 44 -9.84 -5.34 -15.03
C LEU A 44 -9.62 -4.50 -16.29
N LYS A 45 -10.48 -4.67 -17.31
CA LYS A 45 -10.39 -3.97 -18.59
C LYS A 45 -10.67 -2.47 -18.48
N TYR A 46 -11.63 -2.07 -17.64
CA TYR A 46 -12.07 -0.69 -17.46
C TYR A 46 -11.88 -0.24 -16.01
N ASP A 47 -11.14 0.85 -15.82
CA ASP A 47 -10.93 1.47 -14.51
C ASP A 47 -11.19 2.98 -14.60
N SER A 48 -11.96 3.53 -13.66
CA SER A 48 -12.31 4.96 -13.66
C SER A 48 -11.13 5.87 -13.31
N ILE A 49 -10.09 5.33 -12.68
CA ILE A 49 -8.91 6.09 -12.23
C ILE A 49 -7.73 5.83 -13.14
N LEU A 50 -7.43 4.55 -13.38
CA LEU A 50 -6.27 4.14 -14.19
C LEU A 50 -6.60 4.01 -15.69
N GLY A 51 -7.84 4.27 -16.09
CA GLY A 51 -8.29 4.12 -17.46
C GLY A 51 -8.37 2.66 -17.94
N ARG A 52 -8.43 2.50 -19.27
CA ARG A 52 -8.49 1.19 -19.92
C ARG A 52 -7.14 0.47 -19.80
N LEU A 53 -7.17 -0.85 -19.63
CA LEU A 53 -5.93 -1.65 -19.51
C LEU A 53 -5.03 -1.59 -20.75
N GLY A 54 -5.61 -1.40 -21.94
CA GLY A 54 -4.86 -1.38 -23.20
C GLY A 54 -4.49 -2.76 -23.76
N LEU A 55 -4.89 -3.84 -23.07
CA LEU A 55 -4.76 -5.23 -23.54
C LEU A 55 -6.13 -5.85 -23.81
N GLU A 56 -6.17 -6.83 -24.70
CA GLU A 56 -7.35 -7.68 -24.84
C GLU A 56 -7.58 -8.46 -23.55
N VAL A 57 -8.82 -8.46 -23.07
CA VAL A 57 -9.26 -9.20 -21.90
C VAL A 57 -10.50 -10.02 -22.29
N SER A 58 -10.41 -11.33 -22.10
CA SER A 58 -11.50 -12.29 -22.31
C SER A 58 -11.58 -13.27 -21.13
N HIS A 59 -12.65 -14.05 -21.04
CA HIS A 59 -12.83 -15.00 -19.95
C HIS A 59 -13.55 -16.28 -20.41
N THR A 60 -13.38 -17.34 -19.62
CA THR A 60 -14.20 -18.56 -19.64
C THR A 60 -14.91 -18.68 -18.29
N GLU A 61 -15.53 -19.84 -18.03
CA GLU A 61 -16.08 -20.18 -16.72
C GLU A 61 -15.00 -20.26 -15.62
N ASP A 62 -13.77 -20.64 -15.97
CA ASP A 62 -12.69 -20.96 -15.02
C ASP A 62 -11.39 -20.16 -15.23
N THR A 63 -11.35 -19.26 -16.22
CA THR A 63 -10.16 -18.48 -16.56
C THR A 63 -10.45 -17.05 -16.98
N ILE A 64 -9.44 -16.19 -16.84
CA ILE A 64 -9.34 -14.88 -17.50
C ILE A 64 -8.09 -14.88 -18.37
N THR A 65 -8.20 -14.43 -19.61
CA THR A 65 -7.07 -14.25 -20.52
C THR A 65 -6.80 -12.76 -20.72
N VAL A 66 -5.56 -12.33 -20.51
CA VAL A 66 -5.10 -10.93 -20.66
C VAL A 66 -3.89 -10.89 -21.59
N GLY A 67 -4.01 -10.19 -22.72
CA GLY A 67 -2.90 -10.06 -23.68
C GLY A 67 -2.31 -11.41 -24.12
N GLY A 68 -3.16 -12.43 -24.31
CA GLY A 68 -2.77 -13.79 -24.68
C GLY A 68 -2.30 -14.68 -23.52
N LYS A 69 -2.21 -14.19 -22.29
CA LYS A 69 -1.89 -15.00 -21.10
C LYS A 69 -3.15 -15.43 -20.36
N THR A 70 -3.38 -16.74 -20.26
CA THR A 70 -4.53 -17.32 -19.55
C THR A 70 -4.18 -17.59 -18.08
N ILE A 71 -5.04 -17.13 -17.18
CA ILE A 71 -4.89 -17.21 -15.72
C ILE A 71 -6.09 -17.97 -15.15
N LYS A 72 -5.85 -18.91 -14.22
CA LYS A 72 -6.93 -19.64 -13.55
C LYS A 72 -7.66 -18.74 -12.56
N VAL A 73 -8.99 -18.86 -12.50
CA VAL A 73 -9.81 -18.14 -11.54
C VAL A 73 -10.54 -19.14 -10.64
N PHE A 74 -10.53 -18.83 -9.35
CA PHE A 74 -11.20 -19.59 -8.29
C PHE A 74 -12.25 -18.70 -7.62
N ALA A 75 -13.22 -19.33 -6.98
CA ALA A 75 -14.28 -18.65 -6.23
C ALA A 75 -14.57 -19.41 -4.92
N ASP A 76 -13.61 -19.40 -3.99
CA ASP A 76 -13.78 -19.97 -2.65
C ASP A 76 -13.64 -18.90 -1.56
N ARG A 77 -14.44 -19.08 -0.50
CA ARG A 77 -14.46 -18.20 0.67
C ARG A 77 -13.39 -18.57 1.70
N ASP A 78 -12.97 -19.82 1.74
CA ASP A 78 -11.93 -20.27 2.67
C ASP A 78 -10.58 -20.38 1.96
N PRO A 79 -9.59 -19.56 2.33
CA PRO A 79 -8.24 -19.65 1.79
C PRO A 79 -7.60 -21.04 1.83
N ALA A 80 -8.01 -21.90 2.79
CA ALA A 80 -7.48 -23.25 2.92
C ALA A 80 -7.92 -24.21 1.80
N ASN A 81 -9.03 -23.93 1.12
CA ASN A 81 -9.56 -24.74 0.03
C ASN A 81 -8.95 -24.36 -1.34
N LEU A 82 -8.27 -23.22 -1.42
CA LEU A 82 -7.79 -22.69 -2.68
C LEU A 82 -6.66 -23.58 -3.22
N PRO A 83 -6.70 -24.00 -4.50
CA PRO A 83 -5.75 -24.99 -5.01
C PRO A 83 -4.44 -24.33 -5.46
N TRP A 84 -3.78 -23.53 -4.61
CA TRP A 84 -2.55 -22.80 -4.95
C TRP A 84 -1.41 -23.71 -5.39
N ALA A 85 -1.31 -24.91 -4.80
CA ALA A 85 -0.38 -25.96 -5.24
C ALA A 85 -0.57 -26.33 -6.72
N SER A 86 -1.81 -26.40 -7.20
CA SER A 86 -2.12 -26.83 -8.59
C SER A 86 -1.61 -25.83 -9.63
N VAL A 87 -1.58 -24.55 -9.28
CA VAL A 87 -1.06 -23.47 -10.13
C VAL A 87 0.38 -23.08 -9.78
N LYS A 88 1.00 -23.80 -8.84
CA LYS A 88 2.38 -23.59 -8.38
C LYS A 88 2.64 -22.15 -7.93
N ALA A 89 1.71 -21.55 -7.19
CA ALA A 89 1.90 -20.21 -6.66
C ALA A 89 3.02 -20.22 -5.61
N ASP A 90 4.06 -19.42 -5.82
CA ASP A 90 5.14 -19.21 -4.85
C ASP A 90 4.68 -18.23 -3.75
N ILE A 91 4.06 -17.13 -4.16
CA ILE A 91 3.59 -16.07 -3.26
C ILE A 91 2.11 -15.82 -3.51
N VAL A 92 1.32 -15.65 -2.45
CA VAL A 92 -0.06 -15.13 -2.55
C VAL A 92 -0.12 -13.70 -2.04
N ILE A 93 -0.71 -12.80 -2.84
CA ILE A 93 -1.15 -11.49 -2.37
C ILE A 93 -2.52 -11.64 -1.74
N GLU A 94 -2.61 -11.43 -0.43
CA GLU A 94 -3.86 -11.38 0.31
C GLU A 94 -4.40 -9.94 0.31
N SER A 95 -5.33 -9.68 -0.61
CA SER A 95 -5.92 -8.35 -0.86
C SER A 95 -7.45 -8.30 -0.71
N THR A 96 -8.04 -9.24 0.04
CA THR A 96 -9.46 -9.22 0.37
C THR A 96 -9.79 -8.20 1.46
N GLY A 97 -8.81 -7.86 2.31
CA GLY A 97 -9.00 -7.06 3.53
C GLY A 97 -9.68 -7.81 4.69
N HIS A 98 -10.00 -9.10 4.51
CA HIS A 98 -10.66 -9.93 5.52
C HIS A 98 -9.66 -10.77 6.32
N PHE A 99 -8.66 -11.36 5.64
CA PHE A 99 -7.68 -12.27 6.25
C PHE A 99 -6.42 -11.52 6.71
N THR A 100 -6.59 -10.53 7.58
CA THR A 100 -5.49 -9.66 8.07
C THR A 100 -4.80 -10.18 9.34
N LYS A 101 -5.27 -11.30 9.91
CA LYS A 101 -4.56 -11.99 11.00
C LYS A 101 -3.63 -13.04 10.41
N ALA A 102 -2.46 -13.22 11.01
CA ALA A 102 -1.49 -14.18 10.49
C ALA A 102 -2.03 -15.61 10.40
N ALA A 103 -2.76 -16.06 11.41
CA ALA A 103 -3.39 -17.38 11.43
C ALA A 103 -4.38 -17.59 10.27
N ASP A 104 -5.07 -16.54 9.85
CA ASP A 104 -6.02 -16.60 8.73
C ASP A 104 -5.29 -16.60 7.39
N ALA A 105 -4.28 -15.74 7.23
CA ALA A 105 -3.45 -15.67 6.03
C ALA A 105 -2.59 -16.94 5.83
N GLN A 106 -2.16 -17.59 6.91
CA GLN A 106 -1.38 -18.84 6.90
C GLN A 106 -2.11 -19.97 6.16
N LYS A 107 -3.44 -19.93 6.07
CA LYS A 107 -4.23 -20.90 5.32
C LYS A 107 -3.86 -20.97 3.84
N HIS A 108 -3.39 -19.88 3.23
CA HIS A 108 -2.87 -19.89 1.86
C HIS A 108 -1.62 -20.77 1.72
N ILE A 109 -0.78 -20.81 2.75
CA ILE A 109 0.42 -21.67 2.77
C ILE A 109 0.00 -23.14 2.94
N THR A 110 -0.99 -23.42 3.80
CA THR A 110 -1.60 -24.75 3.91
C THR A 110 -2.17 -25.22 2.56
N ALA A 111 -2.73 -24.30 1.77
CA ALA A 111 -3.23 -24.51 0.41
C ALA A 111 -2.13 -24.64 -0.67
N GLY A 112 -0.86 -24.50 -0.30
CA GLY A 112 0.30 -24.81 -1.16
C GLY A 112 1.10 -23.60 -1.66
N ALA A 113 0.79 -22.38 -1.23
CA ALA A 113 1.69 -21.24 -1.44
C ALA A 113 2.94 -21.36 -0.55
N LYS A 114 4.09 -20.82 -0.97
CA LYS A 114 5.29 -20.78 -0.12
C LYS A 114 5.26 -19.62 0.87
N LYS A 115 4.76 -18.45 0.45
CA LYS A 115 4.70 -17.20 1.23
C LYS A 115 3.38 -16.47 1.00
N VAL A 116 3.02 -15.59 1.92
CA VAL A 116 1.83 -14.72 1.82
C VAL A 116 2.21 -13.29 2.15
N ILE A 117 1.77 -12.36 1.32
CA ILE A 117 1.90 -10.91 1.55
C ILE A 117 0.50 -10.33 1.72
N ILE A 118 0.20 -9.87 2.93
CA ILE A 118 -1.04 -9.18 3.28
C ILE A 118 -0.97 -7.74 2.80
N SER A 119 -1.95 -7.32 2.00
CA SER A 119 -2.02 -5.98 1.42
C SER A 119 -2.66 -4.94 2.35
N ALA A 120 -2.57 -5.13 3.67
CA ALA A 120 -3.10 -4.24 4.69
C ALA A 120 -2.28 -4.39 5.99
N PRO A 121 -2.42 -3.48 6.99
CA PRO A 121 -1.92 -3.70 8.33
C PRO A 121 -2.45 -5.02 8.86
N ALA A 122 -1.54 -5.87 9.34
CA ALA A 122 -1.87 -7.19 9.84
C ALA A 122 -1.81 -7.25 11.36
N THR A 123 -2.14 -8.41 11.91
CA THR A 123 -1.98 -8.72 13.33
C THR A 123 -1.30 -10.06 13.47
N ASP A 124 -0.30 -10.10 14.35
CA ASP A 124 0.55 -11.25 14.65
C ASP A 124 1.29 -11.82 13.43
N GLU A 125 1.49 -11.01 12.38
CA GLU A 125 2.33 -11.38 11.24
C GLU A 125 3.80 -11.52 11.63
N ASP A 126 4.55 -12.26 10.82
CA ASP A 126 5.98 -12.49 11.11
C ASP A 126 6.78 -11.18 11.02
N ILE A 127 6.43 -10.33 10.04
CA ILE A 127 7.05 -9.02 9.84
C ILE A 127 6.15 -8.08 9.03
N THR A 128 6.12 -6.80 9.43
CA THR A 128 5.64 -5.70 8.61
C THR A 128 6.81 -5.08 7.84
N ILE A 129 6.69 -4.93 6.53
CA ILE A 129 7.73 -4.34 5.67
C ILE A 129 7.21 -3.08 4.98
N VAL A 130 8.04 -2.04 4.99
CA VAL A 130 7.99 -0.92 4.05
C VAL A 130 9.29 -0.92 3.25
N MET A 131 9.17 -1.03 1.93
CA MET A 131 10.30 -1.05 1.00
C MET A 131 11.11 0.25 1.09
N GLY A 132 12.44 0.14 1.07
CA GLY A 132 13.36 1.26 1.30
C GLY A 132 13.55 1.66 2.77
N VAL A 133 12.71 1.18 3.69
CA VAL A 133 12.78 1.54 5.13
C VAL A 133 13.36 0.41 5.96
N ASN A 134 12.70 -0.76 5.98
CA ASN A 134 13.09 -1.90 6.84
C ASN A 134 13.08 -3.25 6.11
N HIS A 135 12.91 -3.26 4.79
CA HIS A 135 12.87 -4.48 3.97
C HIS A 135 14.08 -5.41 4.17
N GLU A 136 15.24 -4.89 4.55
CA GLU A 136 16.45 -5.67 4.87
C GLU A 136 16.30 -6.54 6.13
N ASN A 137 15.30 -6.27 6.97
CA ASN A 137 15.00 -7.10 8.15
C ASN A 137 14.26 -8.39 7.79
N TYR A 138 13.91 -8.59 6.52
CA TYR A 138 13.29 -9.83 6.06
C TYR A 138 14.24 -11.03 6.20
N ASP A 139 13.83 -12.02 7.00
CA ASP A 139 14.51 -13.30 7.14
C ASP A 139 13.67 -14.40 6.45
N PRO A 140 14.11 -14.96 5.31
CA PRO A 140 13.33 -15.95 4.57
C PRO A 140 13.13 -17.27 5.33
N ALA A 141 13.97 -17.57 6.33
CA ALA A 141 13.81 -18.77 7.15
C ALA A 141 12.72 -18.61 8.22
N LYS A 142 12.39 -17.37 8.60
CA LYS A 142 11.43 -17.09 9.68
C LYS A 142 10.13 -16.46 9.17
N HIS A 143 10.19 -15.66 8.12
CA HIS A 143 9.07 -14.82 7.69
C HIS A 143 8.36 -15.44 6.48
N ASN A 144 7.15 -15.95 6.73
CA ASN A 144 6.27 -16.57 5.76
C ASN A 144 4.99 -15.75 5.52
N VAL A 145 4.46 -15.14 6.58
CA VAL A 145 3.30 -14.24 6.53
C VAL A 145 3.77 -12.82 6.78
N ILE A 146 3.73 -12.01 5.73
CA ILE A 146 4.35 -10.68 5.68
C ILE A 146 3.24 -9.65 5.47
N SER A 147 3.28 -8.52 6.18
CA SER A 147 2.42 -7.37 5.87
C SER A 147 3.19 -6.33 5.07
N ASN A 148 2.58 -5.80 4.01
CA ASN A 148 3.10 -4.61 3.30
C ASN A 148 2.64 -3.29 3.96
N ALA A 149 2.20 -3.34 5.22
CA ALA A 149 1.63 -2.24 5.99
C ALA A 149 0.38 -1.63 5.31
N SER A 150 0.24 -0.30 5.35
CA SER A 150 -0.78 0.45 4.62
C SER A 150 -0.14 1.46 3.66
N CYS A 151 -0.93 1.96 2.71
CA CYS A 151 -0.54 3.08 1.84
C CYS A 151 -0.04 4.30 2.63
N THR A 152 -0.76 4.72 3.68
CA THR A 152 -0.33 5.82 4.54
C THR A 152 0.99 5.51 5.28
N THR A 153 1.21 4.27 5.72
CA THR A 153 2.48 3.88 6.37
C THR A 153 3.64 3.94 5.38
N ASN A 154 3.41 3.48 4.14
CA ASN A 154 4.40 3.55 3.06
C ASN A 154 4.75 5.00 2.67
N CYS A 155 3.82 5.95 2.83
CA CYS A 155 4.09 7.38 2.66
C CYS A 155 4.82 7.99 3.87
N LEU A 156 4.36 7.68 5.09
CA LEU A 156 4.87 8.27 6.33
C LEU A 156 6.28 7.80 6.68
N ALA A 157 6.57 6.50 6.53
CA ALA A 157 7.81 5.91 7.01
C ALA A 157 9.08 6.46 6.33
N PRO A 158 9.12 6.68 4.99
CA PRO A 158 10.24 7.36 4.34
C PRO A 158 10.53 8.75 4.93
N MET A 159 9.50 9.58 5.13
CA MET A 159 9.67 10.91 5.71
C MET A 159 10.16 10.84 7.16
N ALA A 160 9.54 9.98 7.97
CA ALA A 160 9.92 9.79 9.37
C ALA A 160 11.36 9.27 9.50
N LYS A 161 11.80 8.36 8.63
CA LYS A 161 13.17 7.84 8.58
C LYS A 161 14.17 8.98 8.36
N VAL A 162 13.96 9.81 7.33
CA VAL A 162 14.88 10.91 7.01
C VAL A 162 14.95 11.93 8.14
N LEU A 163 13.80 12.31 8.70
CA LEU A 163 13.75 13.27 9.81
C LEU A 163 14.42 12.73 11.08
N ASP A 164 14.16 11.47 11.43
CA ASP A 164 14.74 10.84 12.62
C ASP A 164 16.25 10.65 12.50
N GLU A 165 16.74 10.17 11.35
CA GLU A 165 18.17 9.93 11.14
C GLU A 165 19.00 11.22 11.12
N LYS A 166 18.46 12.30 10.52
CA LYS A 166 19.20 13.56 10.36
C LYS A 166 19.04 14.50 11.56
N PHE A 167 17.85 14.55 12.16
CA PHE A 167 17.49 15.55 13.17
C PHE A 167 17.00 14.96 14.50
N GLY A 168 16.60 13.69 14.51
CA GLY A 168 16.02 12.99 15.65
C GLY A 168 14.57 13.41 15.91
N ILE A 169 13.63 12.47 15.93
CA ILE A 169 12.24 12.75 16.31
C ILE A 169 12.07 12.52 17.81
N VAL A 170 11.57 13.54 18.52
CA VAL A 170 11.18 13.45 19.94
C VAL A 170 9.76 12.91 20.05
N ARG A 171 8.82 13.55 19.35
CA ARG A 171 7.41 13.15 19.24
C ARG A 171 6.76 13.84 18.06
N GLY A 172 5.59 13.38 17.63
CA GLY A 172 4.86 14.01 16.55
C GLY A 172 3.44 13.50 16.39
N LEU A 173 2.67 14.26 15.62
CA LEU A 173 1.31 13.95 15.22
C LEU A 173 1.23 13.96 13.71
N MET A 174 0.46 13.03 13.16
CA MET A 174 0.17 13.00 11.74
C MET A 174 -1.34 13.07 11.47
N THR A 175 -1.69 13.74 10.38
CA THR A 175 -3.01 13.68 9.79
C THR A 175 -2.86 13.25 8.35
N THR A 176 -3.56 12.20 7.93
CA THR A 176 -3.68 11.93 6.51
C THR A 176 -4.97 12.49 5.94
N ILE A 177 -4.86 13.34 4.93
CA ILE A 177 -5.97 13.76 4.08
C ILE A 177 -6.07 12.71 2.99
N HIS A 178 -7.05 11.82 3.11
CA HIS A 178 -7.06 10.58 2.37
C HIS A 178 -8.24 10.54 1.41
N ALA A 179 -8.00 10.12 0.17
CA ALA A 179 -9.05 9.75 -0.77
C ALA A 179 -10.05 8.75 -0.13
N TYR A 180 -11.29 8.74 -0.59
CA TYR A 180 -12.23 7.72 -0.13
C TYR A 180 -11.81 6.32 -0.62
N THR A 181 -12.33 5.30 0.04
CA THR A 181 -12.07 3.88 -0.24
C THR A 181 -13.40 3.14 -0.30
N ASN A 182 -13.36 1.85 -0.69
CA ASN A 182 -14.55 1.00 -0.71
C ASN A 182 -15.20 0.77 0.66
N ASP A 183 -14.55 1.18 1.75
CA ASP A 183 -15.11 1.12 3.10
C ASP A 183 -16.04 2.30 3.41
N GLN A 184 -16.02 3.37 2.60
CA GLN A 184 -16.97 4.48 2.71
C GLN A 184 -18.22 4.21 1.85
N VAL A 185 -19.34 4.84 2.22
CA VAL A 185 -20.64 4.64 1.58
C VAL A 185 -21.04 5.83 0.71
N ILE A 186 -21.69 5.57 -0.43
CA ILE A 186 -22.08 6.64 -1.38
C ILE A 186 -23.13 7.56 -0.76
N LEU A 187 -24.12 6.97 -0.10
CA LEU A 187 -25.18 7.64 0.66
C LEU A 187 -25.13 7.18 2.11
N ASP A 188 -25.79 7.91 3.00
CA ASP A 188 -25.87 7.53 4.41
C ASP A 188 -26.38 6.08 4.57
N PHE A 189 -25.57 5.18 5.13
CA PHE A 189 -25.82 3.74 5.16
C PHE A 189 -25.21 3.08 6.42
N PRO A 190 -25.77 1.97 6.95
CA PRO A 190 -25.25 1.32 8.15
C PRO A 190 -23.75 0.97 8.08
N HIS A 191 -23.00 1.42 9.07
CA HIS A 191 -21.58 1.15 9.23
C HIS A 191 -21.19 1.20 10.72
N LYS A 192 -20.22 0.38 11.14
CA LYS A 192 -19.78 0.28 12.55
C LYS A 192 -19.14 1.57 13.09
N ASP A 193 -18.49 2.31 12.20
CA ASP A 193 -18.02 3.67 12.43
C ASP A 193 -19.07 4.64 11.88
N LEU A 194 -19.79 5.33 12.78
CA LEU A 194 -20.87 6.25 12.44
C LEU A 194 -20.44 7.45 11.59
N ARG A 195 -19.14 7.80 11.58
CA ARG A 195 -18.64 8.84 10.68
C ARG A 195 -18.53 8.31 9.25
N ARG A 196 -18.03 7.09 9.09
CA ARG A 196 -17.95 6.41 7.78
C ARG A 196 -19.31 5.94 7.25
N ALA A 197 -20.36 5.98 8.08
CA ALA A 197 -21.74 5.76 7.68
C ALA A 197 -22.34 6.93 6.87
N ARG A 198 -21.62 8.05 6.72
CA ARG A 198 -22.10 9.25 6.03
C ARG A 198 -21.63 9.31 4.58
N ALA A 199 -22.42 9.91 3.70
CA ALA A 199 -22.18 10.04 2.27
C ALA A 199 -20.75 10.56 1.95
N ALA A 200 -19.95 9.72 1.29
CA ALA A 200 -18.53 9.98 1.04
C ALA A 200 -18.25 11.15 0.10
N ALA A 201 -19.13 11.35 -0.89
CA ALA A 201 -18.92 12.33 -1.96
C ALA A 201 -19.14 13.79 -1.53
N THR A 202 -19.67 14.03 -0.34
CA THR A 202 -20.04 15.38 0.13
C THR A 202 -19.51 15.73 1.51
N ASN A 203 -18.71 14.85 2.13
CA ASN A 203 -18.21 15.04 3.49
C ASN A 203 -16.67 14.95 3.56
N ILE A 204 -16.13 15.70 4.52
CA ILE A 204 -14.82 15.39 5.10
C ILE A 204 -15.08 14.51 6.33
N ILE A 205 -14.62 13.26 6.31
CA ILE A 205 -14.97 12.25 7.32
C ILE A 205 -13.76 11.94 8.20
N PRO A 206 -13.75 12.38 9.47
CA PRO A 206 -12.72 11.97 10.42
C PRO A 206 -12.74 10.47 10.64
N SER A 207 -11.57 9.85 10.70
CA SER A 207 -11.40 8.40 10.80
C SER A 207 -10.15 8.08 11.62
N SER A 208 -10.18 6.99 12.38
CA SER A 208 -8.94 6.43 12.92
C SER A 208 -8.01 5.98 11.80
N THR A 209 -6.70 5.98 12.06
CA THR A 209 -5.69 5.36 11.20
C THR A 209 -4.74 4.53 12.06
N GLY A 210 -4.32 3.36 11.55
CA GLY A 210 -3.28 2.54 12.17
C GLY A 210 -1.88 2.97 11.77
N ALA A 211 -1.72 3.89 10.81
CA ALA A 211 -0.44 4.15 10.16
C ALA A 211 0.64 4.67 11.13
N ALA A 212 0.31 5.64 11.99
CA ALA A 212 1.25 6.16 12.98
C ALA A 212 1.69 5.09 13.98
N LYS A 213 0.78 4.19 14.39
CA LYS A 213 1.10 3.06 15.27
C LYS A 213 1.97 2.02 14.55
N ALA A 214 1.69 1.76 13.28
CA ALA A 214 2.46 0.84 12.43
C ALA A 214 3.90 1.32 12.18
N ILE A 215 4.19 2.62 12.35
CA ILE A 215 5.59 3.11 12.31
C ILE A 215 6.47 2.39 13.32
N SER A 216 5.96 2.04 14.50
CA SER A 216 6.75 1.31 15.49
C SER A 216 7.17 -0.11 15.04
N LEU A 217 6.50 -0.68 14.04
CA LEU A 217 6.84 -1.99 13.49
C LEU A 217 7.98 -1.90 12.45
N VAL A 218 8.10 -0.75 11.77
CA VAL A 218 9.10 -0.54 10.71
C VAL A 218 10.26 0.36 11.12
N LEU A 219 10.06 1.22 12.12
CA LEU A 219 11.06 2.09 12.75
C LEU A 219 10.91 1.96 14.27
N PRO A 220 11.43 0.89 14.90
CA PRO A 220 11.20 0.58 16.31
C PRO A 220 11.63 1.68 17.28
N GLN A 221 12.65 2.47 16.93
CA GLN A 221 13.12 3.62 17.71
C GLN A 221 12.09 4.76 17.81
N LEU A 222 11.04 4.75 16.97
CA LEU A 222 9.93 5.69 17.00
C LEU A 222 8.70 5.17 17.75
N LYS A 223 8.80 4.00 18.41
CA LYS A 223 7.72 3.43 19.21
C LYS A 223 7.23 4.40 20.28
N GLY A 224 5.93 4.71 20.24
CA GLY A 224 5.28 5.63 21.18
C GLY A 224 5.54 7.12 20.92
N LYS A 225 6.29 7.47 19.86
CA LYS A 225 6.60 8.86 19.53
C LYS A 225 5.62 9.49 18.54
N LEU A 226 4.97 8.69 17.70
CA LEU A 226 4.04 9.17 16.67
C LEU A 226 2.63 8.64 16.91
N ASP A 227 1.63 9.51 16.75
CA ASP A 227 0.22 9.15 16.70
C ASP A 227 -0.51 9.99 15.63
N GLY A 228 -1.76 9.68 15.32
CA GLY A 228 -2.49 10.43 14.30
C GLY A 228 -3.88 9.92 13.97
N PHE A 229 -4.52 10.63 13.03
CA PHE A 229 -5.83 10.29 12.48
C PHE A 229 -5.89 10.55 10.97
N ALA A 230 -7.02 10.19 10.37
CA ALA A 230 -7.29 10.43 8.96
C ALA A 230 -8.51 11.34 8.80
N MET A 231 -8.52 12.10 7.71
CA MET A 231 -9.65 12.86 7.20
C MET A 231 -9.93 12.34 5.80
N ARG A 232 -11.03 11.59 5.61
CA ARG A 232 -11.44 11.13 4.28
C ARG A 232 -12.07 12.29 3.53
N VAL A 233 -11.68 12.51 2.29
CA VAL A 233 -12.18 13.60 1.44
C VAL A 233 -12.82 13.05 0.17
N PRO A 234 -13.70 13.82 -0.51
CA PRO A 234 -14.40 13.38 -1.72
C PRO A 234 -13.49 13.40 -2.97
N VAL A 235 -12.33 12.76 -2.85
CA VAL A 235 -11.35 12.57 -3.91
C VAL A 235 -11.18 11.06 -4.10
N PRO A 236 -11.21 10.54 -5.34
CA PRO A 236 -11.22 9.10 -5.60
C PRO A 236 -9.86 8.42 -5.44
N THR A 237 -8.76 9.12 -5.74
CA THR A 237 -7.39 8.70 -5.41
C THR A 237 -6.51 9.93 -5.29
N GLY A 238 -5.36 9.76 -4.64
CA GLY A 238 -4.42 10.84 -4.36
C GLY A 238 -4.65 11.37 -2.95
N SER A 239 -3.76 10.98 -2.06
CA SER A 239 -3.82 11.28 -0.63
C SER A 239 -2.57 12.05 -0.20
N ALA A 240 -2.62 12.70 0.95
CA ALA A 240 -1.50 13.40 1.55
C ALA A 240 -1.33 13.02 3.02
N THR A 241 -0.08 12.95 3.47
CA THR A 241 0.30 12.79 4.87
C THR A 241 0.90 14.10 5.35
N ASP A 242 0.21 14.80 6.25
CA ASP A 242 0.76 15.90 7.05
C ASP A 242 1.40 15.30 8.30
N LEU A 243 2.71 15.51 8.47
CA LEU A 243 3.46 15.11 9.64
C LEU A 243 4.01 16.34 10.34
N THR A 244 3.62 16.53 11.60
CA THR A 244 4.15 17.57 12.48
C THR A 244 4.94 16.92 13.61
N VAL A 245 6.21 17.26 13.74
CA VAL A 245 7.14 16.66 14.71
C VAL A 245 7.88 17.72 15.51
N GLU A 246 8.21 17.37 16.74
CA GLU A 246 9.25 18.01 17.53
C GLU A 246 10.56 17.26 17.29
N LEU A 247 11.56 17.97 16.78
CA LEU A 247 12.90 17.46 16.51
C LEU A 247 13.82 17.63 17.72
N ALA A 248 14.84 16.78 17.84
CA ALA A 248 15.84 16.89 18.90
C ALA A 248 16.82 18.05 18.67
N LYS A 249 16.92 18.53 17.43
CA LYS A 249 17.75 19.67 17.01
C LYS A 249 16.90 20.63 16.19
N GLU A 250 17.15 21.92 16.33
CA GLU A 250 16.55 22.93 15.47
C GLU A 250 17.03 22.75 14.03
N ALA A 251 16.10 22.93 13.08
CA ALA A 251 16.37 22.81 11.66
C ALA A 251 15.48 23.78 10.88
N THR A 252 16.06 24.42 9.87
CA THR A 252 15.34 25.28 8.93
C THR A 252 14.60 24.45 7.89
N ALA A 253 13.58 25.04 7.25
CA ALA A 253 12.89 24.40 6.13
C ALA A 253 13.86 24.01 4.99
N ALA A 254 14.89 24.83 4.75
CA ALA A 254 15.90 24.54 3.73
C ALA A 254 16.74 23.30 4.06
N GLU A 255 17.15 23.11 5.32
CA GLU A 255 17.90 21.93 5.76
C GLU A 255 17.04 20.66 5.70
N ILE A 256 15.78 20.75 6.10
CA ILE A 256 14.81 19.65 6.00
C ILE A 256 14.61 19.25 4.53
N ASN A 257 14.36 20.22 3.65
CA ASN A 257 14.17 19.98 2.23
C ASN A 257 15.45 19.39 1.59
N ALA A 258 16.63 19.88 1.95
CA ALA A 258 17.90 19.34 1.46
C ALA A 258 18.10 17.87 1.88
N ALA A 259 17.81 17.52 3.13
CA ALA A 259 17.89 16.14 3.62
C ALA A 259 16.91 15.21 2.87
N MET A 260 15.69 15.67 2.62
CA MET A 260 14.69 14.91 1.84
C MET A 260 15.12 14.73 0.39
N LYS A 261 15.65 15.77 -0.25
CA LYS A 261 16.17 15.74 -1.62
C LYS A 261 17.38 14.82 -1.75
N GLU A 262 18.27 14.81 -0.76
CA GLU A 262 19.42 13.89 -0.68
C GLU A 262 18.92 12.44 -0.61
N ALA A 263 17.98 12.14 0.30
CA ALA A 263 17.44 10.79 0.45
C ALA A 263 16.66 10.32 -0.79
N ALA A 264 15.84 11.18 -1.39
CA ALA A 264 15.09 10.90 -2.62
C ALA A 264 16.00 10.58 -3.82
N ASN A 265 17.17 11.24 -3.90
CA ASN A 265 18.16 10.97 -4.95
C ASN A 265 19.13 9.83 -4.61
N GLY A 266 19.12 9.37 -3.36
CA GLY A 266 20.06 8.38 -2.82
C GLY A 266 19.34 7.13 -2.30
N SER A 267 19.36 6.94 -0.99
CA SER A 267 18.95 5.71 -0.31
C SER A 267 17.46 5.35 -0.48
N LEU A 268 16.60 6.34 -0.77
CA LEU A 268 15.16 6.16 -0.96
C LEU A 268 14.72 6.36 -2.41
N LYS A 269 15.65 6.38 -3.37
CA LYS A 269 15.34 6.54 -4.78
C LYS A 269 14.35 5.48 -5.27
N GLY A 270 13.27 5.92 -5.89
CA GLY A 270 12.16 5.07 -6.36
C GLY A 270 11.06 4.83 -5.32
N PHE A 271 11.30 5.17 -4.05
CA PHE A 271 10.30 5.12 -2.98
C PHE A 271 9.87 6.53 -2.54
N LEU A 272 10.84 7.43 -2.40
CA LEU A 272 10.66 8.85 -2.09
C LEU A 272 11.02 9.68 -3.32
N THR A 273 10.08 10.49 -3.78
CA THR A 273 10.28 11.52 -4.79
C THR A 273 10.23 12.88 -4.10
N TYR A 274 10.98 13.86 -4.59
CA TYR A 274 11.02 15.22 -4.04
C TYR A 274 10.52 16.19 -5.13
N THR A 275 9.61 17.10 -4.78
CA THR A 275 9.09 18.11 -5.70
C THR A 275 9.13 19.52 -5.10
N GLU A 276 9.39 20.50 -5.96
CA GLU A 276 9.24 21.94 -5.70
C GLU A 276 8.07 22.53 -6.50
N ASP A 277 7.43 21.73 -7.35
CA ASP A 277 6.31 22.13 -8.20
C ASP A 277 5.03 22.28 -7.37
N GLN A 278 4.18 23.22 -7.74
CA GLN A 278 2.88 23.48 -7.10
C GLN A 278 1.82 22.48 -7.56
N ILE A 279 2.00 21.21 -7.19
CA ILE A 279 1.12 20.10 -7.59
C ILE A 279 -0.13 19.98 -6.70
N VAL A 280 -1.13 19.27 -7.21
CA VAL A 280 -2.35 18.89 -6.48
C VAL A 280 -2.59 17.38 -6.57
N SER A 281 -3.62 16.87 -5.87
CA SER A 281 -3.88 15.43 -5.76
C SER A 281 -4.10 14.71 -7.09
N SER A 282 -4.58 15.40 -8.13
CA SER A 282 -4.76 14.81 -9.47
C SER A 282 -3.45 14.57 -10.21
N ASP A 283 -2.40 15.33 -9.89
CA ASP A 283 -1.13 15.29 -10.63
C ASP A 283 -0.27 14.09 -10.22
N ILE A 284 -0.56 13.51 -9.05
CA ILE A 284 0.13 12.32 -8.51
C ILE A 284 -0.57 11.00 -8.86
N VAL A 285 -1.72 11.06 -9.54
CA VAL A 285 -2.46 9.86 -9.92
C VAL A 285 -1.59 9.04 -10.86
N THR A 286 -1.43 7.74 -10.56
CA THR A 286 -0.52 6.81 -11.25
C THR A 286 0.98 7.06 -11.04
N ASP A 287 1.37 7.93 -10.12
CA ASP A 287 2.77 8.02 -9.68
C ASP A 287 3.13 6.77 -8.84
N PRO A 288 4.22 6.05 -9.18
CA PRO A 288 4.57 4.80 -8.52
C PRO A 288 5.31 5.01 -7.19
N SER A 289 5.61 6.24 -6.78
CA SER A 289 6.34 6.54 -5.54
C SER A 289 5.49 6.20 -4.31
N SER A 290 6.15 5.83 -3.20
CA SER A 290 5.47 5.66 -1.91
C SER A 290 5.14 7.00 -1.27
N CYS A 291 6.01 7.99 -1.48
CA CYS A 291 5.89 9.34 -0.99
C CYS A 291 6.47 10.32 -2.01
N ILE A 292 5.72 11.38 -2.32
CA ILE A 292 6.18 12.52 -3.10
C ILE A 292 6.23 13.69 -2.12
N PHE A 293 7.42 13.98 -1.60
CA PHE A 293 7.65 15.04 -0.63
C PHE A 293 7.49 16.42 -1.26
N ASP A 294 6.61 17.24 -0.69
CA ASP A 294 6.30 18.58 -1.16
C ASP A 294 7.11 19.63 -0.40
N ALA A 295 8.16 20.13 -1.04
CA ALA A 295 9.10 21.07 -0.45
C ALA A 295 8.47 22.45 -0.16
N GLY A 296 7.41 22.83 -0.88
CA GLY A 296 6.70 24.10 -0.70
C GLY A 296 5.86 24.13 0.58
N LEU A 297 5.48 22.95 1.07
CA LEU A 297 4.65 22.79 2.26
C LEU A 297 5.45 22.66 3.57
N THR A 298 6.78 22.54 3.51
CA THR A 298 7.63 22.50 4.71
C THR A 298 7.51 23.78 5.53
N LYS A 299 7.25 23.63 6.83
CA LYS A 299 7.27 24.72 7.84
C LYS A 299 8.19 24.32 8.98
N ALA A 300 8.93 25.29 9.51
CA ALA A 300 9.80 25.10 10.66
C ALA A 300 9.69 26.29 11.61
N ILE A 301 9.53 26.01 12.90
CA ILE A 301 9.47 26.98 14.00
C ILE A 301 10.30 26.40 15.15
N GLY A 302 11.56 26.84 15.28
CA GLY A 302 12.51 26.22 16.21
C GLY A 302 12.65 24.72 15.92
N THR A 303 12.44 23.88 16.93
CA THR A 303 12.45 22.42 16.78
C THR A 303 11.15 21.83 16.24
N THR A 304 10.09 22.62 16.07
CA THR A 304 8.81 22.11 15.54
C THR A 304 8.80 22.22 14.02
N VAL A 305 8.65 21.09 13.35
CA VAL A 305 8.63 21.00 11.88
C VAL A 305 7.34 20.35 11.41
N LYS A 306 6.77 20.87 10.32
CA LYS A 306 5.67 20.29 9.58
C LYS A 306 6.11 20.00 8.15
N VAL A 307 5.87 18.79 7.69
CA VAL A 307 6.13 18.35 6.30
C VAL A 307 4.92 17.64 5.72
N VAL A 308 4.82 17.63 4.39
CA VAL A 308 3.74 16.96 3.66
C VAL A 308 4.32 16.05 2.59
N GLY A 309 3.78 14.83 2.53
CA GLY A 309 4.05 13.87 1.47
C GLY A 309 2.77 13.45 0.77
N TRP A 310 2.72 13.61 -0.56
CA TRP A 310 1.65 13.08 -1.40
C TRP A 310 1.88 11.60 -1.70
N TYR A 311 0.80 10.86 -1.96
CA TYR A 311 0.88 9.46 -2.39
C TYR A 311 -0.39 9.02 -3.12
N ASP A 312 -0.25 8.34 -4.24
CA ASP A 312 -1.34 7.57 -4.81
C ASP A 312 -1.55 6.34 -3.93
N ASN A 313 -2.61 6.38 -3.12
CA ASN A 313 -2.92 5.35 -2.14
C ASN A 313 -3.25 3.98 -2.76
N GLU A 314 -3.44 3.90 -4.07
CA GLU A 314 -3.69 2.65 -4.76
C GLU A 314 -2.50 2.23 -5.63
N TRP A 315 -1.97 3.14 -6.45
CA TRP A 315 -0.93 2.82 -7.42
C TRP A 315 0.45 2.71 -6.79
N GLY A 316 0.88 3.72 -6.02
CA GLY A 316 2.16 3.67 -5.31
C GLY A 316 2.24 2.45 -4.39
N TYR A 317 1.15 2.18 -3.66
CA TYR A 317 1.05 1.00 -2.80
C TYR A 317 1.10 -0.34 -3.58
N SER A 318 0.44 -0.43 -4.73
CA SER A 318 0.48 -1.64 -5.56
C SER A 318 1.86 -1.90 -6.16
N ASN A 319 2.61 -0.84 -6.51
CA ASN A 319 4.01 -0.97 -6.91
C ASN A 319 4.89 -1.44 -5.74
N ARG A 320 4.60 -1.04 -4.49
CA ARG A 320 5.29 -1.59 -3.31
C ARG A 320 5.03 -3.08 -3.10
N LEU A 321 3.83 -3.57 -3.40
CA LEU A 321 3.57 -5.01 -3.42
C LEU A 321 4.39 -5.72 -4.48
N VAL A 322 4.51 -5.15 -5.69
CA VAL A 322 5.37 -5.68 -6.77
C VAL A 322 6.85 -5.74 -6.32
N ASP A 323 7.35 -4.66 -5.71
CA ASP A 323 8.71 -4.59 -5.19
C ASP A 323 8.95 -5.63 -4.09
N LEU A 324 8.01 -5.77 -3.15
CA LEU A 324 8.10 -6.72 -2.05
C LEU A 324 8.04 -8.18 -2.53
N VAL A 325 7.15 -8.49 -3.49
CA VAL A 325 7.13 -9.80 -4.17
C VAL A 325 8.49 -10.09 -4.80
N GLY A 326 9.04 -9.13 -5.55
CA GLY A 326 10.34 -9.26 -6.19
C GLY A 326 11.48 -9.45 -5.17
N TYR A 327 11.41 -8.79 -4.03
CA TYR A 327 12.41 -8.91 -2.96
C TYR A 327 12.33 -10.27 -2.25
N VAL A 328 11.15 -10.67 -1.79
CA VAL A 328 10.89 -11.95 -1.12
C VAL A 328 11.21 -13.11 -2.07
N GLY A 329 10.77 -13.02 -3.33
CA GLY A 329 10.94 -14.07 -4.32
C GLY A 329 12.38 -14.37 -4.74
N LYS A 330 13.36 -13.51 -4.41
CA LYS A 330 14.80 -13.80 -4.61
C LYS A 330 15.29 -14.99 -3.77
N SER A 331 14.54 -15.35 -2.73
CA SER A 331 14.92 -16.38 -1.76
C SER A 331 14.08 -17.67 -1.87
N LEU A 332 13.27 -17.82 -2.93
CA LEU A 332 12.31 -18.92 -3.13
C LEU A 332 12.75 -19.98 -4.15
#